data_AF-A0A520Z8R7-F1
#
_entry.id   AF-A0A520Z8R7-F1
#
_cell.length_a   1.000
_cell.length_b   1.000
_cell.length_c   1.000
_cell.angle_alpha   90.00
_cell.angle_beta   90.00
_cell.angle_gamma   90.00
#
_symmetry.space_group_name_H-M   'P 1'
#
loop_
_entity.id
_entity.type
_entity.pdbx_description
1 polymer ?
#
loop_
_entity_poly.entity_id
_entity_poly.type
_entity_poly.pdbx_seq_one_letter_code
_entity_poly.pdbx_strand_id
1 'polypeptide(L)'
;MKQLHIKSRNIISLVIVLIFSISLVHSQITSYPYLEDFESGWGQWSINSVNGITSWQYGIPSGAVISSAASGSNAFVTNLSGNYLDNENGYLLSPVFDFSSLNSPVVQFSLWWNCEYNWDGAVIQYSTDLFTWNNVGSLGGGTNWFNYNAIFSVPGGSSEGWSGRTITGNGSNGWVTVSHPAPELAGLSNVYFRFVFASDGSIFDEGIGFDDFEIYNAYVDIPDSQFEQALIDQGIDTEGTLDGQVLLDDISSILFLSIDNYNITSFEGLQFFTSLLAFSHINNQAATINPIDFSSNSLLEDIS
;
A
#
# COMPACT_ATOMS: atom_id res chain seq x y z
N MET A 1 -29.52 -48.70 66.28
CA MET A 1 -28.48 -47.71 65.95
C MET A 1 -27.36 -48.45 65.22
N LYS A 2 -26.89 -47.96 64.06
CA LYS A 2 -25.90 -48.54 63.10
C LYS A 2 -26.49 -49.54 62.08
N GLN A 3 -26.22 -49.48 60.77
CA GLN A 3 -25.80 -48.43 59.83
C GLN A 3 -26.20 -48.98 58.45
N LEU A 4 -26.92 -48.23 57.61
CA LEU A 4 -27.17 -48.60 56.21
C LEU A 4 -25.87 -48.40 55.41
N HIS A 5 -25.38 -49.45 54.75
CA HIS A 5 -24.27 -49.35 53.80
C HIS A 5 -24.82 -48.91 52.42
N ILE A 6 -24.74 -47.61 52.14
CA ILE A 6 -25.00 -47.07 50.81
C ILE A 6 -23.70 -47.21 50.00
N LYS A 7 -23.68 -48.08 48.99
CA LYS A 7 -22.64 -48.07 47.95
C LYS A 7 -22.84 -46.81 47.11
N SER A 8 -22.00 -45.78 47.31
CA SER A 8 -21.91 -44.65 46.39
C SER A 8 -21.33 -45.11 45.05
N ARG A 9 -22.14 -45.09 43.99
CA ARG A 9 -21.65 -45.21 42.61
C ARG A 9 -21.02 -43.87 42.24
N ASN A 10 -19.72 -43.86 41.99
CA ASN A 10 -19.02 -42.71 41.41
C ASN A 10 -19.59 -42.45 40.00
N ILE A 11 -20.41 -41.42 39.86
CA ILE A 11 -20.76 -40.85 38.56
C ILE A 11 -19.75 -39.73 38.31
N ILE A 12 -18.70 -40.05 37.55
CA ILE A 12 -17.81 -39.04 36.99
C ILE A 12 -18.59 -38.40 35.84
N SER A 13 -19.19 -37.23 36.11
CA SER A 13 -19.74 -36.39 35.04
C SER A 13 -18.58 -35.79 34.27
N LEU A 14 -18.30 -36.33 33.09
CA LEU A 14 -17.37 -35.78 32.13
C LEU A 14 -18.01 -34.52 31.52
N VAL A 15 -17.59 -33.35 31.97
CA VAL A 15 -17.94 -32.08 31.33
C VAL A 15 -17.03 -31.91 30.12
N ILE A 16 -17.54 -32.23 28.93
CA ILE A 16 -16.88 -31.89 27.67
C ILE A 16 -17.18 -30.42 27.41
N VAL A 17 -16.21 -29.55 27.68
CA VAL A 17 -16.24 -28.16 27.20
C VAL A 17 -15.84 -28.21 25.73
N LEU A 18 -16.82 -28.15 24.83
CA LEU A 18 -16.57 -27.87 23.43
C LEU A 18 -16.18 -26.39 23.31
N ILE A 19 -14.88 -26.13 23.17
CA ILE A 19 -14.40 -24.81 22.79
C ILE A 19 -14.67 -24.69 21.28
N PHE A 20 -15.78 -24.04 20.92
CA PHE A 20 -15.93 -23.53 19.57
C PHE A 20 -14.97 -22.34 19.42
N SER A 21 -13.80 -22.59 18.82
CA SER A 21 -13.02 -21.51 18.23
C SER A 21 -13.83 -20.98 17.06
N ILE A 22 -14.52 -19.85 17.26
CA ILE A 22 -14.99 -19.04 16.12
C ILE A 22 -13.71 -18.53 15.47
N SER A 23 -13.28 -19.17 14.39
CA SER A 23 -12.36 -18.54 13.47
C SER A 23 -13.09 -17.31 12.95
N LEU A 24 -12.66 -16.13 13.39
CA LEU A 24 -13.13 -14.89 12.82
C LEU A 24 -12.66 -14.91 11.37
N VAL A 25 -13.57 -15.20 10.44
CA VAL A 25 -13.27 -15.09 9.02
C VAL A 25 -13.19 -13.58 8.76
N HIS A 26 -11.99 -13.05 8.67
CA HIS A 26 -11.78 -11.69 8.19
C HIS A 26 -12.37 -11.59 6.79
N SER A 27 -13.29 -10.65 6.59
CA SER A 27 -13.86 -10.43 5.26
C SER A 27 -12.79 -9.86 4.37
N GLN A 28 -12.53 -10.54 3.26
CA GLN A 28 -11.60 -10.07 2.25
C GLN A 28 -12.07 -8.73 1.67
N ILE A 29 -11.12 -7.82 1.46
CA ILE A 29 -11.35 -6.55 0.77
C ILE A 29 -11.35 -6.82 -0.74
N THR A 30 -12.44 -6.47 -1.41
CA THR A 30 -12.68 -6.74 -2.84
C THR A 30 -13.20 -5.51 -3.59
N SER A 31 -13.16 -4.34 -2.97
CA SER A 31 -13.65 -3.07 -3.56
C SER A 31 -12.55 -2.03 -3.47
N TYR A 32 -12.32 -1.35 -4.59
CA TYR A 32 -11.26 -0.36 -4.76
C TYR A 32 -11.84 0.92 -5.39
N PRO A 33 -11.30 2.11 -5.08
CA PRO A 33 -10.23 2.35 -4.12
C PRO A 33 -10.62 1.96 -2.69
N TYR A 34 -9.69 1.35 -1.96
CA TYR A 34 -9.82 1.09 -0.54
C TYR A 34 -9.04 2.16 0.21
N LEU A 35 -9.66 2.80 1.19
CA LEU A 35 -9.03 3.75 2.10
C LEU A 35 -9.32 3.34 3.54
N GLU A 36 -8.27 3.31 4.35
CA GLU A 36 -8.33 3.20 5.80
C GLU A 36 -7.67 4.42 6.42
N ASP A 37 -8.51 5.39 6.83
CA ASP A 37 -8.12 6.63 7.51
C ASP A 37 -8.08 6.49 9.03
N PHE A 38 -8.38 5.28 9.56
CA PHE A 38 -8.32 4.95 10.98
C PHE A 38 -9.27 5.73 11.90
N GLU A 39 -10.22 6.51 11.35
CA GLU A 39 -11.15 7.32 12.15
C GLU A 39 -12.39 6.54 12.63
N SER A 40 -12.68 5.41 11.99
CA SER A 40 -13.77 4.50 12.38
C SER A 40 -13.29 3.30 13.21
N GLY A 41 -12.09 3.41 13.80
CA GLY A 41 -11.37 2.29 14.40
C GLY A 41 -10.26 1.78 13.49
N TRP A 42 -9.55 0.74 13.92
CA TRP A 42 -8.47 0.10 13.15
C TRP A 42 -8.93 -0.94 12.11
N GLY A 43 -10.21 -0.94 11.71
CA GLY A 43 -10.75 -1.92 10.76
C GLY A 43 -10.50 -3.37 11.17
N GLN A 44 -9.90 -4.16 10.26
CA GLN A 44 -9.39 -5.52 10.55
C GLN A 44 -7.86 -5.56 10.69
N TRP A 45 -7.21 -4.41 10.89
CA TRP A 45 -5.79 -4.36 11.18
C TRP A 45 -5.51 -4.92 12.58
N SER A 46 -4.31 -5.45 12.76
CA SER A 46 -3.88 -5.98 14.06
C SER A 46 -2.43 -5.64 14.38
N ILE A 47 -2.16 -5.43 15.66
CA ILE A 47 -0.81 -5.20 16.20
C ILE A 47 -0.24 -6.54 16.64
N ASN A 48 0.96 -6.85 16.15
CA ASN A 48 1.63 -8.12 16.39
C ASN A 48 3.12 -7.90 16.69
N SER A 49 3.80 -8.95 17.15
CA SER A 49 5.26 -8.94 17.31
C SER A 49 5.86 -10.31 17.04
N VAL A 50 7.09 -10.33 16.51
CA VAL A 50 7.85 -11.56 16.26
C VAL A 50 8.50 -12.06 17.56
N ASN A 51 8.95 -11.15 18.41
CA ASN A 51 9.71 -11.46 19.62
C ASN A 51 8.95 -11.15 20.94
N GLY A 52 7.67 -10.82 20.85
CA GLY A 52 6.85 -10.45 22.01
C GLY A 52 7.00 -8.99 22.48
N ILE A 53 7.78 -8.18 21.76
CA ILE A 53 8.05 -6.77 22.08
C ILE A 53 7.49 -5.91 20.96
N THR A 54 6.56 -5.00 21.30
CA THR A 54 6.11 -3.95 20.39
C THR A 54 5.63 -2.70 21.12
N SER A 55 5.91 -1.54 20.52
CA SER A 55 5.44 -0.23 20.94
C SER A 55 4.27 0.29 20.10
N TRP A 56 3.89 -0.40 19.01
CA TRP A 56 2.74 -0.02 18.18
C TRP A 56 1.49 0.19 19.04
N GLN A 57 0.84 1.33 18.83
CA GLN A 57 -0.41 1.73 19.46
C GLN A 57 -1.29 2.43 18.44
N TYR A 58 -2.60 2.27 18.61
CA TYR A 58 -3.63 2.97 17.85
C TYR A 58 -4.30 4.01 18.75
N GLY A 59 -4.49 5.22 18.23
CA GLY A 59 -5.22 6.29 18.92
C GLY A 59 -4.68 7.65 18.54
N ILE A 60 -4.92 8.65 19.39
CA ILE A 60 -4.50 10.04 19.16
C ILE A 60 -3.02 10.21 19.54
N PRO A 61 -2.12 10.47 18.58
CA PRO A 61 -0.71 10.72 18.89
C PRO A 61 -0.58 11.99 19.73
N SER A 62 0.33 11.95 20.70
CA SER A 62 0.58 13.00 21.70
C SER A 62 2.05 13.06 22.12
N GLY A 63 2.94 12.53 21.29
CA GLY A 63 4.39 12.65 21.44
C GLY A 63 4.85 14.11 21.27
N ALA A 64 6.12 14.37 21.58
CA ALA A 64 6.77 15.66 21.33
C ALA A 64 7.17 15.86 19.86
N VAL A 65 7.39 14.78 19.10
CA VAL A 65 7.70 14.78 17.67
C VAL A 65 6.46 14.38 16.87
N ILE A 66 5.93 13.17 17.09
CA ILE A 66 4.71 12.65 16.47
C ILE A 66 3.52 13.02 17.38
N SER A 67 3.05 14.25 17.19
CA SER A 67 2.07 14.91 18.06
C SER A 67 0.64 14.97 17.48
N SER A 68 0.44 14.43 16.29
CA SER A 68 -0.87 14.33 15.63
C SER A 68 -0.90 13.18 14.63
N ALA A 69 -2.10 12.73 14.26
CA ALA A 69 -2.33 11.90 13.08
C ALA A 69 -2.07 12.70 11.79
N ALA A 70 -1.99 12.01 10.64
CA ALA A 70 -1.80 12.63 9.34
C ALA A 70 -3.12 13.26 8.85
N SER A 71 -4.21 12.52 9.04
CA SER A 71 -5.58 13.00 8.86
C SER A 71 -6.39 12.72 10.12
N GLY A 72 -7.57 13.34 10.24
CA GLY A 72 -8.45 13.08 11.37
C GLY A 72 -7.79 13.27 12.76
N SER A 73 -7.96 12.30 13.64
CA SER A 73 -7.44 12.31 15.01
C SER A 73 -6.60 11.09 15.37
N ASN A 74 -6.86 9.93 14.76
CA ASN A 74 -6.25 8.66 15.13
C ASN A 74 -5.26 8.21 14.06
N ALA A 75 -4.18 7.58 14.50
CA ALA A 75 -3.23 6.90 13.64
C ALA A 75 -2.64 5.69 14.36
N PHE A 76 -1.90 4.86 13.64
CA PHE A 76 -0.95 3.96 14.26
C PHE A 76 0.39 4.66 14.46
N VAL A 77 0.93 4.61 15.68
CA VAL A 77 2.26 5.13 15.98
C VAL A 77 3.02 4.17 16.90
N THR A 78 4.34 4.19 16.86
CA THR A 78 5.17 3.55 17.88
C THR A 78 5.14 4.40 19.16
N ASN A 79 4.27 4.03 20.11
CA ASN A 79 3.96 4.72 21.36
C ASN A 79 3.26 6.08 21.19
N LEU A 80 2.02 6.20 21.68
CA LEU A 80 1.21 7.42 21.52
C LEU A 80 1.77 8.64 22.25
N SER A 81 2.62 8.48 23.26
CA SER A 81 3.08 9.60 24.10
C SER A 81 4.53 9.43 24.56
N GLY A 82 5.40 8.91 23.69
CA GLY A 82 6.81 8.70 24.03
C GLY A 82 7.56 7.91 22.96
N ASN A 83 8.67 7.31 23.39
CA ASN A 83 9.58 6.63 22.48
C ASN A 83 9.22 5.15 22.26
N TYR A 84 9.71 4.58 21.17
CA TYR A 84 9.63 3.12 20.92
C TYR A 84 10.50 2.32 21.90
N LEU A 85 10.34 1.00 21.89
CA LEU A 85 11.04 0.09 22.80
C LEU A 85 12.36 -0.41 22.18
N ASP A 86 13.36 -0.67 23.02
CA ASP A 86 14.59 -1.36 22.60
C ASP A 86 14.30 -2.82 22.21
N ASN A 87 15.05 -3.33 21.24
CA ASN A 87 14.95 -4.69 20.69
C ASN A 87 13.52 -5.04 20.23
N GLU A 88 12.79 -4.07 19.69
CA GLU A 88 11.44 -4.28 19.17
C GLU A 88 11.49 -5.02 17.84
N ASN A 89 10.51 -5.89 17.63
CA ASN A 89 10.19 -6.43 16.31
C ASN A 89 8.67 -6.57 16.20
N GLY A 90 8.03 -5.42 16.04
CA GLY A 90 6.58 -5.23 16.01
C GLY A 90 6.08 -4.98 14.59
N TYR A 91 4.85 -5.38 14.29
CA TYR A 91 4.24 -5.08 13.00
C TYR A 91 2.74 -4.91 13.07
N LEU A 92 2.25 -4.04 12.20
CA LEU A 92 0.84 -3.95 11.84
C LEU A 92 0.57 -4.98 10.74
N LEU A 93 -0.49 -5.76 10.87
CA LEU A 93 -0.95 -6.70 9.84
C LEU A 93 -2.29 -6.22 9.30
N SER A 94 -2.38 -6.10 7.97
CA SER A 94 -3.58 -5.65 7.28
C SER A 94 -4.67 -6.75 7.22
N PRO A 95 -5.91 -6.39 6.84
CA PRO A 95 -6.86 -7.34 6.26
C PRO A 95 -6.26 -8.07 5.03
N VAL A 96 -6.95 -9.12 4.57
CA VAL A 96 -6.64 -9.74 3.27
C VAL A 96 -7.33 -9.00 2.13
N PHE A 97 -6.62 -8.80 1.03
CA PHE A 97 -7.11 -8.14 -0.18
C PHE A 97 -7.21 -9.12 -1.35
N ASP A 98 -8.18 -8.90 -2.24
CA ASP A 98 -8.33 -9.58 -3.53
C ASP A 98 -8.02 -8.61 -4.68
N PHE A 99 -6.80 -8.66 -5.21
CA PHE A 99 -6.36 -7.80 -6.31
C PHE A 99 -6.72 -8.39 -7.68
N SER A 100 -7.59 -9.41 -7.76
CA SER A 100 -8.02 -10.00 -9.04
C SER A 100 -8.65 -9.00 -10.01
N SER A 101 -9.16 -7.87 -9.51
CA SER A 101 -9.72 -6.76 -10.30
C SER A 101 -8.77 -5.57 -10.48
N LEU A 102 -7.55 -5.62 -9.92
CA LEU A 102 -6.56 -4.55 -10.06
C LEU A 102 -5.50 -4.93 -11.11
N ASN A 103 -5.39 -4.09 -12.13
CA ASN A 103 -4.42 -4.20 -13.22
C ASN A 103 -3.18 -3.35 -12.95
N SER A 104 -3.36 -2.19 -12.33
CA SER A 104 -2.29 -1.24 -11.99
C SER A 104 -2.34 -0.87 -10.50
N PRO A 105 -2.23 -1.83 -9.57
CA PRO A 105 -2.35 -1.53 -8.14
C PRO A 105 -1.26 -0.56 -7.68
N VAL A 106 -1.66 0.43 -6.88
CA VAL A 106 -0.79 1.35 -6.16
C VAL A 106 -1.02 1.15 -4.67
N VAL A 107 0.09 1.10 -3.92
CA VAL A 107 0.07 1.13 -2.46
C VAL A 107 0.44 2.54 -2.01
N GLN A 108 -0.44 3.18 -1.24
CA GLN A 108 -0.23 4.53 -0.71
C GLN A 108 -0.54 4.59 0.78
N PHE A 109 0.17 5.43 1.52
CA PHE A 109 -0.13 5.78 2.90
C PHE A 109 0.59 7.06 3.32
N SER A 110 0.15 7.65 4.42
CA SER A 110 0.86 8.70 5.14
C SER A 110 1.88 8.07 6.09
N LEU A 111 3.12 8.57 6.06
CA LEU A 111 4.21 8.08 6.91
C LEU A 111 4.96 9.22 7.58
N TRP A 112 5.30 9.03 8.85
CA TRP A 112 6.32 9.82 9.55
C TRP A 112 7.37 8.84 10.09
N TRP A 113 8.64 9.00 9.70
CA TRP A 113 9.76 8.30 10.36
C TRP A 113 10.71 9.27 11.07
N ASN A 114 10.99 8.96 12.34
CA ASN A 114 11.99 9.56 13.21
C ASN A 114 12.52 8.49 14.19
N CYS A 115 13.44 7.67 13.70
CA CYS A 115 14.11 6.59 14.44
C CYS A 115 15.63 6.67 14.31
N GLU A 116 16.37 5.90 15.10
CA GLU A 116 17.82 5.88 15.00
C GLU A 116 18.30 5.57 13.57
N TYR A 117 18.96 6.55 12.97
CA TYR A 117 19.50 6.41 11.63
C TYR A 117 20.46 5.22 11.54
N ASN A 118 20.23 4.36 10.55
CA ASN A 118 20.97 3.16 10.17
C ASN A 118 20.91 1.97 11.13
N TRP A 119 20.46 2.14 12.37
CA TRP A 119 20.23 1.02 13.28
C TRP A 119 18.79 0.56 13.24
N ASP A 120 17.86 1.50 13.33
CA ASP A 120 16.43 1.21 13.46
C ASP A 120 15.68 1.60 12.21
N GLY A 121 14.53 0.99 11.99
CA GLY A 121 13.73 1.34 10.83
C GLY A 121 12.46 0.55 10.64
N ALA A 122 11.75 0.94 9.59
CA ALA A 122 10.50 0.32 9.19
C ALA A 122 10.52 -0.15 7.75
N VAL A 123 9.72 -1.18 7.45
CA VAL A 123 9.52 -1.70 6.10
C VAL A 123 8.07 -2.09 5.91
N ILE A 124 7.56 -1.94 4.69
CA ILE A 124 6.29 -2.55 4.28
C ILE A 124 6.56 -3.78 3.42
N GLN A 125 5.90 -4.87 3.76
CA GLN A 125 6.03 -6.15 3.08
C GLN A 125 4.66 -6.70 2.72
N TYR A 126 4.61 -7.56 1.72
CA TYR A 126 3.42 -8.31 1.36
C TYR A 126 3.65 -9.82 1.43
N SER A 127 2.55 -10.56 1.54
CA SER A 127 2.52 -12.02 1.49
C SER A 127 1.25 -12.49 0.79
N THR A 128 1.32 -13.67 0.16
CA THR A 128 0.17 -14.37 -0.41
C THR A 128 -0.21 -15.62 0.37
N ASP A 129 0.56 -15.98 1.40
CA ASP A 129 0.42 -17.22 2.17
C ASP A 129 0.54 -17.02 3.69
N LEU A 130 0.83 -15.80 4.17
CA LEU A 130 1.17 -15.42 5.54
C LEU A 130 2.49 -15.99 6.10
N PHE A 131 3.23 -16.77 5.31
CA PHE A 131 4.50 -17.39 5.73
C PHE A 131 5.71 -16.73 5.06
N THR A 132 5.62 -16.48 3.75
CA THR A 132 6.66 -15.87 2.94
C THR A 132 6.33 -14.40 2.75
N TRP A 133 7.28 -13.54 3.09
CA TRP A 133 7.12 -12.08 3.03
C TRP A 133 8.15 -11.47 2.10
N ASN A 134 7.70 -10.61 1.20
CA ASN A 134 8.53 -9.86 0.26
C ASN A 134 8.35 -8.36 0.52
N ASN A 135 9.39 -7.56 0.31
CA ASN A 135 9.24 -6.10 0.30
C ASN A 135 8.29 -5.69 -0.84
N VAL A 136 7.44 -4.69 -0.57
CA VAL A 136 6.70 -4.00 -1.65
C VAL A 136 7.68 -3.02 -2.28
N GLY A 137 8.13 -3.30 -3.50
CA GLY A 137 9.14 -2.50 -4.18
C GLY A 137 10.56 -2.56 -3.58
N SER A 138 11.35 -1.55 -3.92
CA SER A 138 12.76 -1.40 -3.51
C SER A 138 13.14 0.07 -3.29
N LEU A 139 14.35 0.35 -2.80
CA LEU A 139 14.83 1.71 -2.51
C LEU A 139 14.61 2.67 -3.69
N GLY A 140 13.83 3.74 -3.44
CA GLY A 140 13.55 4.78 -4.44
C GLY A 140 12.54 4.39 -5.52
N GLY A 141 11.82 3.27 -5.36
CA GLY A 141 10.84 2.77 -6.34
C GLY A 141 9.55 3.59 -6.48
N GLY A 142 9.38 4.63 -5.66
CA GLY A 142 8.16 5.43 -5.62
C GLY A 142 8.34 6.76 -4.90
N THR A 143 7.24 7.46 -4.65
CA THR A 143 7.25 8.74 -3.94
C THR A 143 7.58 8.52 -2.48
N ASN A 144 8.66 9.12 -2.00
CA ASN A 144 9.17 8.96 -0.63
C ASN A 144 9.39 7.47 -0.23
N TRP A 145 9.61 6.58 -1.20
CA TRP A 145 9.57 5.14 -0.98
C TRP A 145 10.93 4.54 -0.62
N PHE A 146 11.08 4.12 0.64
CA PHE A 146 12.32 3.72 1.29
C PHE A 146 13.45 4.77 1.13
N ASN A 147 14.28 4.96 2.15
CA ASN A 147 15.38 5.94 2.09
C ASN A 147 16.74 5.33 2.44
N TYR A 148 16.77 4.05 2.82
CA TYR A 148 17.98 3.39 3.26
C TYR A 148 17.95 1.89 2.99
N ASN A 149 19.12 1.28 2.76
CA ASN A 149 19.27 -0.14 2.42
C ASN A 149 20.24 -0.94 3.32
N ALA A 150 20.71 -0.33 4.42
CA ALA A 150 21.64 -0.94 5.36
C ALA A 150 21.19 -0.83 6.83
N ILE A 151 19.88 -1.00 7.10
CA ILE A 151 19.29 -0.95 8.44
C ILE A 151 19.75 -2.15 9.27
N PHE A 152 20.38 -1.91 10.42
CA PHE A 152 21.01 -2.96 11.23
C PHE A 152 20.02 -3.85 12.00
N SER A 153 18.86 -3.33 12.40
CA SER A 153 17.80 -4.10 13.07
C SER A 153 17.09 -5.07 12.13
N VAL A 154 17.29 -4.90 10.82
CA VAL A 154 16.75 -5.76 9.75
C VAL A 154 15.22 -5.92 9.84
N PRO A 155 14.44 -4.81 9.80
CA PRO A 155 12.99 -4.87 9.95
C PRO A 155 12.37 -5.82 8.92
N GLY A 156 11.51 -6.73 9.37
CA GLY A 156 10.89 -7.73 8.51
C GLY A 156 11.86 -8.71 7.83
N GLY A 157 13.12 -8.79 8.30
CA GLY A 157 14.18 -9.57 7.65
C GLY A 157 14.81 -8.90 6.43
N SER A 158 14.52 -7.61 6.19
CA SER A 158 15.16 -6.77 5.17
C SER A 158 16.02 -5.68 5.79
N SER A 159 17.18 -5.39 5.22
CA SER A 159 17.99 -4.21 5.58
C SER A 159 17.52 -2.94 4.86
N GLU A 160 16.49 -3.03 4.03
CA GLU A 160 15.94 -1.93 3.24
C GLU A 160 14.59 -1.46 3.77
N GLY A 161 14.44 -0.13 3.86
CA GLY A 161 13.28 0.49 4.49
C GLY A 161 13.42 2.00 4.69
N TRP A 162 12.64 2.51 5.64
CA TRP A 162 12.77 3.88 6.17
C TRP A 162 13.57 3.88 7.46
N SER A 163 14.60 4.71 7.52
CA SER A 163 15.43 4.95 8.70
C SER A 163 15.91 6.39 8.73
N GLY A 164 15.98 6.98 9.91
CA GLY A 164 16.50 8.34 10.07
C GLY A 164 15.68 9.19 11.03
N ARG A 165 16.30 10.27 11.47
CA ARG A 165 15.77 11.21 12.47
C ARG A 165 16.05 12.65 12.10
N THR A 166 15.23 13.56 12.61
CA THR A 166 15.34 15.00 12.34
C THR A 166 16.74 15.53 12.65
N ILE A 167 17.35 15.11 13.77
CA ILE A 167 18.67 15.58 14.20
C ILE A 167 19.81 15.17 13.26
N THR A 168 19.66 14.07 12.50
CA THR A 168 20.63 13.64 11.48
C THR A 168 20.28 14.10 10.07
N GLY A 169 19.17 14.84 9.89
CA GLY A 169 18.75 15.42 8.62
C GLY A 169 18.20 14.42 7.59
N ASN A 170 17.83 13.22 8.03
CA ASN A 170 17.32 12.13 7.18
C ASN A 170 16.04 11.48 7.71
N GLY A 171 15.47 12.04 8.78
CA GLY A 171 14.06 11.82 9.13
C GLY A 171 13.13 12.54 8.15
N SER A 172 11.87 12.14 8.14
CA SER A 172 10.80 12.75 7.33
C SER A 172 10.47 14.19 7.73
N ASN A 173 10.69 14.56 9.00
CA ASN A 173 10.35 15.86 9.58
C ASN A 173 8.86 16.23 9.52
N GLY A 174 7.99 15.23 9.47
CA GLY A 174 6.55 15.39 9.35
C GLY A 174 5.91 14.21 8.64
N TRP A 175 4.58 14.21 8.60
CA TRP A 175 3.83 13.32 7.73
C TRP A 175 4.12 13.62 6.26
N VAL A 176 4.46 12.59 5.50
CA VAL A 176 4.59 12.65 4.05
C VAL A 176 3.75 11.55 3.42
N THR A 177 3.18 11.83 2.25
CA THR A 177 2.57 10.79 1.42
C THR A 177 3.65 9.91 0.82
N VAL A 178 3.51 8.62 1.02
CA VAL A 178 4.37 7.57 0.50
C VAL A 178 3.55 6.75 -0.48
N SER A 179 4.03 6.56 -1.71
CA SER A 179 3.31 5.78 -2.72
C SER A 179 4.23 4.99 -3.64
N HIS A 180 3.77 3.81 -4.06
CA HIS A 180 4.52 2.91 -4.94
C HIS A 180 3.57 2.13 -5.86
N PRO A 181 3.75 2.21 -7.20
CA PRO A 181 3.12 1.29 -8.13
C PRO A 181 3.59 -0.13 -7.86
N ALA A 182 2.68 -1.07 -7.61
CA ALA A 182 3.02 -2.43 -7.19
C ALA A 182 2.55 -3.48 -8.23
N PRO A 183 3.01 -3.41 -9.49
CA PRO A 183 2.55 -4.31 -10.56
C PRO A 183 2.76 -5.79 -10.24
N GLU A 184 3.71 -6.12 -9.36
CA GLU A 184 3.91 -7.47 -8.84
C GLU A 184 2.71 -8.05 -8.08
N LEU A 185 1.76 -7.19 -7.67
CA LEU A 185 0.55 -7.57 -6.95
C LEU A 185 -0.69 -7.68 -7.85
N ALA A 186 -0.60 -7.24 -9.10
CA ALA A 186 -1.73 -7.23 -10.03
C ALA A 186 -2.32 -8.64 -10.21
N GLY A 187 -3.64 -8.75 -10.15
CA GLY A 187 -4.36 -10.01 -10.34
C GLY A 187 -4.25 -11.02 -9.18
N LEU A 188 -3.51 -10.75 -8.10
CA LEU A 188 -3.34 -11.69 -6.99
C LEU A 188 -4.59 -11.76 -6.11
N SER A 189 -5.10 -12.97 -5.86
CA SER A 189 -6.36 -13.16 -5.13
C SER A 189 -6.24 -13.18 -3.61
N ASN A 190 -5.02 -13.14 -3.05
CA ASN A 190 -4.78 -13.11 -1.62
C ASN A 190 -3.52 -12.28 -1.38
N VAL A 191 -3.70 -11.04 -0.95
CA VAL A 191 -2.59 -10.14 -0.61
C VAL A 191 -2.78 -9.67 0.83
N TYR A 192 -1.75 -9.89 1.64
CA TYR A 192 -1.65 -9.38 3.00
C TYR A 192 -0.48 -8.41 3.04
N PHE A 193 -0.64 -7.27 3.70
CA PHE A 193 0.44 -6.36 4.00
C PHE A 193 0.82 -6.47 5.47
N ARG A 194 2.12 -6.32 5.75
CA ARG A 194 2.58 -5.98 7.09
C ARG A 194 3.48 -4.77 7.04
N PHE A 195 3.29 -3.87 8.00
CA PHE A 195 4.14 -2.72 8.22
C PHE A 195 4.96 -2.99 9.49
N VAL A 196 6.25 -3.27 9.33
CA VAL A 196 7.14 -3.74 10.40
C VAL A 196 8.01 -2.59 10.88
N PHE A 197 8.18 -2.48 12.19
CA PHE A 197 9.20 -1.65 12.82
C PHE A 197 10.13 -2.54 13.66
N ALA A 198 11.43 -2.32 13.55
CA ALA A 198 12.42 -3.01 14.36
C ALA A 198 13.50 -2.06 14.87
N SER A 199 13.94 -2.29 16.10
CA SER A 199 14.97 -1.51 16.77
C SER A 199 16.11 -2.37 17.35
N ASP A 200 17.25 -1.74 17.55
CA ASP A 200 18.40 -2.29 18.25
C ASP A 200 18.28 -2.11 19.77
N GLY A 201 19.36 -2.36 20.53
CA GLY A 201 19.34 -2.33 21.99
C GLY A 201 19.50 -0.97 22.65
N SER A 202 19.54 0.14 21.91
CA SER A 202 19.74 1.48 22.46
C SER A 202 19.21 2.60 21.57
N ILE A 203 19.31 3.84 22.05
CA ILE A 203 18.99 5.07 21.31
C ILE A 203 17.61 5.01 20.66
N PHE A 204 16.60 5.30 21.46
CA PHE A 204 15.22 5.37 21.03
C PHE A 204 14.77 6.82 20.77
N ASP A 205 13.93 6.96 19.76
CA ASP A 205 13.20 8.17 19.39
C ASP A 205 11.69 7.85 19.41
N GLU A 206 10.82 8.75 18.94
CA GLU A 206 9.37 8.48 18.85
C GLU A 206 8.99 7.52 17.73
N GLY A 207 9.91 7.25 16.79
CA GLY A 207 9.80 6.16 15.83
C GLY A 207 8.94 6.50 14.62
N ILE A 208 7.86 5.76 14.42
CA ILE A 208 7.08 5.73 13.19
C ILE A 208 5.62 6.10 13.44
N GLY A 209 5.05 6.91 12.56
CA GLY A 209 3.61 7.06 12.39
C GLY A 209 3.17 6.52 11.03
N PHE A 210 2.03 5.84 11.01
CA PHE A 210 1.41 5.21 9.83
C PHE A 210 -0.09 5.52 9.83
N ASP A 211 -0.58 6.07 8.72
CA ASP A 211 -1.94 6.57 8.59
C ASP A 211 -2.40 6.55 7.11
N ASP A 212 -3.68 6.78 6.84
CA ASP A 212 -4.26 6.93 5.49
C ASP A 212 -3.88 5.80 4.50
N PHE A 213 -3.97 4.53 4.90
CA PHE A 213 -3.58 3.42 4.00
C PHE A 213 -4.59 3.23 2.86
N GLU A 214 -4.10 3.33 1.63
CA GLU A 214 -4.90 3.31 0.44
C GLU A 214 -4.37 2.33 -0.61
N ILE A 215 -5.31 1.61 -1.25
CA ILE A 215 -5.06 0.76 -2.42
C ILE A 215 -5.99 1.19 -3.55
N TYR A 216 -5.43 1.46 -4.72
CA TYR A 216 -6.19 1.89 -5.90
C TYR A 216 -5.47 1.49 -7.21
N ASN A 217 -6.12 1.69 -8.36
CA ASN A 217 -5.49 1.53 -9.67
C ASN A 217 -4.83 2.84 -10.11
N ALA A 218 -3.65 2.78 -10.72
CA ALA A 218 -3.05 3.94 -11.37
C ALA A 218 -3.79 4.28 -12.68
N TYR A 219 -4.12 5.57 -12.82
CA TYR A 219 -4.79 6.14 -13.98
C TYR A 219 -3.95 7.24 -14.62
N VAL A 220 -4.18 7.45 -15.92
CA VAL A 220 -3.67 8.56 -16.69
C VAL A 220 -4.85 9.40 -17.16
N ASP A 221 -4.77 10.71 -16.95
CA ASP A 221 -5.80 11.63 -17.45
C ASP A 221 -5.74 11.71 -18.99
N ILE A 222 -6.90 11.52 -19.62
CA ILE A 222 -7.17 11.69 -21.06
C ILE A 222 -8.30 12.72 -21.23
N PRO A 223 -8.03 14.04 -21.05
CA PRO A 223 -9.10 15.04 -20.95
C PRO A 223 -9.92 15.27 -22.23
N ASP A 224 -9.38 14.90 -23.39
CA ASP A 224 -10.12 14.98 -24.66
C ASP A 224 -10.97 13.73 -24.84
N SER A 225 -12.29 13.88 -24.70
CA SER A 225 -13.23 12.77 -24.78
C SER A 225 -13.21 12.05 -26.14
N GLN A 226 -12.76 12.68 -27.23
CA GLN A 226 -12.62 11.99 -28.50
C GLN A 226 -11.36 11.13 -28.55
N PHE A 227 -10.33 11.46 -27.77
CA PHE A 227 -9.12 10.65 -27.63
C PHE A 227 -9.42 9.41 -26.79
N GLU A 228 -10.03 9.60 -25.63
CA GLU A 228 -10.50 8.50 -24.79
C GLU A 228 -11.45 7.56 -25.54
N GLN A 229 -12.45 8.12 -26.24
CA GLN A 229 -13.35 7.32 -27.09
C GLN A 229 -12.60 6.48 -28.13
N ALA A 230 -11.51 7.00 -28.71
CA ALA A 230 -10.70 6.25 -29.67
C ALA A 230 -9.93 5.08 -29.03
N LEU A 231 -9.56 5.20 -27.75
CA LEU A 231 -8.97 4.11 -26.96
C LEU A 231 -10.01 3.04 -26.64
N ILE A 232 -11.22 3.46 -26.25
CA ILE A 232 -12.37 2.56 -25.99
C ILE A 232 -12.76 1.79 -27.27
N ASP A 233 -12.88 2.48 -28.41
CA ASP A 233 -13.26 1.88 -29.69
C ASP A 233 -12.24 0.82 -30.17
N GLN A 234 -10.98 0.94 -29.73
CA GLN A 234 -9.92 -0.03 -30.00
C GLN A 234 -9.81 -1.12 -28.92
N GLY A 235 -10.58 -1.02 -27.84
CA GLY A 235 -10.50 -1.91 -26.68
C GLY A 235 -9.18 -1.78 -25.91
N ILE A 236 -8.51 -0.63 -26.02
CA ILE A 236 -7.32 -0.29 -25.23
C ILE A 236 -7.77 0.11 -23.84
N ASP A 237 -8.69 1.06 -23.74
CA ASP A 237 -9.36 1.39 -22.48
C ASP A 237 -10.35 0.26 -22.15
N THR A 238 -9.96 -0.57 -21.18
CA THR A 238 -10.65 -1.83 -20.87
C THR A 238 -11.86 -1.65 -19.96
N GLU A 239 -11.95 -0.54 -19.22
CA GLU A 239 -13.14 -0.23 -18.43
C GLU A 239 -14.28 0.29 -19.32
N GLY A 240 -13.95 0.90 -20.45
CA GLY A 240 -14.90 1.27 -21.49
C GLY A 240 -15.87 2.37 -21.05
N THR A 241 -15.48 3.14 -20.03
CA THR A 241 -16.19 4.32 -19.55
C THR A 241 -15.53 5.57 -20.10
N LEU A 242 -16.34 6.58 -20.44
CA LEU A 242 -15.85 7.87 -20.93
C LEU A 242 -15.80 8.86 -19.76
N ASP A 243 -14.80 8.73 -18.91
CA ASP A 243 -14.62 9.48 -17.65
C ASP A 243 -13.42 10.43 -17.64
N GLY A 244 -12.69 10.50 -18.76
CA GLY A 244 -11.51 11.33 -18.96
C GLY A 244 -10.23 10.69 -18.44
N GLN A 245 -10.20 9.38 -18.21
CA GLN A 245 -9.04 8.66 -17.71
C GLN A 245 -8.85 7.32 -18.44
N VAL A 246 -7.67 6.72 -18.29
CA VAL A 246 -7.40 5.36 -18.73
C VAL A 246 -6.45 4.68 -17.75
N LEU A 247 -6.61 3.39 -17.51
CA LEU A 247 -5.67 2.61 -16.72
C LEU A 247 -4.24 2.72 -17.30
N LEU A 248 -3.26 2.93 -16.43
CA LEU A 248 -1.85 3.00 -16.86
C LEU A 248 -1.39 1.68 -17.52
N ASP A 249 -1.86 0.53 -17.03
CA ASP A 249 -1.52 -0.80 -17.59
C ASP A 249 -1.95 -0.91 -19.06
N ASP A 250 -3.18 -0.47 -19.36
CA ASP A 250 -3.82 -0.55 -20.67
C ASP A 250 -2.98 0.11 -21.78
N ILE A 251 -2.26 1.18 -21.43
CA ILE A 251 -1.49 1.98 -22.40
C ILE A 251 0.03 1.70 -22.36
N SER A 252 0.56 1.19 -21.24
CA SER A 252 2.01 1.10 -21.00
C SER A 252 2.73 0.15 -21.96
N SER A 253 2.02 -0.84 -22.51
CA SER A 253 2.56 -1.88 -23.41
C SER A 253 2.22 -1.68 -24.88
N ILE A 254 1.46 -0.63 -25.22
CA ILE A 254 1.03 -0.35 -26.59
C ILE A 254 2.23 0.06 -27.44
N LEU A 255 2.52 -0.73 -28.48
CA LEU A 255 3.62 -0.47 -29.43
C LEU A 255 3.19 0.40 -30.61
N PHE A 256 1.93 0.31 -31.01
CA PHE A 256 1.40 0.98 -32.19
C PHE A 256 0.03 1.54 -31.87
N LEU A 257 -0.15 2.85 -32.07
CA LEU A 257 -1.41 3.53 -31.83
C LEU A 257 -1.85 4.26 -33.09
N SER A 258 -3.03 3.92 -33.61
CA SER A 258 -3.64 4.59 -34.76
C SER A 258 -4.97 5.20 -34.34
N ILE A 259 -5.06 6.52 -34.43
CA ILE A 259 -6.24 7.30 -34.04
C ILE A 259 -6.63 8.18 -35.23
N ASP A 260 -7.13 7.51 -36.26
CA ASP A 260 -7.48 8.15 -37.52
C ASP A 260 -8.98 8.46 -37.57
N ASN A 261 -9.34 9.59 -38.20
CA ASN A 261 -10.73 10.00 -38.46
C ASN A 261 -11.56 10.41 -37.22
N TYR A 262 -10.92 10.95 -36.19
CA TYR A 262 -11.59 11.54 -35.01
C TYR A 262 -11.61 13.09 -35.07
N ASN A 263 -12.18 13.73 -34.04
CA ASN A 263 -12.21 15.19 -33.86
C ASN A 263 -11.43 15.59 -32.58
N ILE A 264 -10.21 15.07 -32.42
CA ILE A 264 -9.41 15.24 -31.22
C ILE A 264 -8.68 16.57 -31.26
N THR A 265 -8.89 17.37 -30.22
CA THR A 265 -8.26 18.67 -30.05
C THR A 265 -6.98 18.59 -29.20
N SER A 266 -6.86 17.59 -28.33
CA SER A 266 -5.69 17.37 -27.47
C SER A 266 -5.35 15.88 -27.35
N PHE A 267 -4.07 15.54 -27.45
CA PHE A 267 -3.54 14.19 -27.16
C PHE A 267 -2.84 14.15 -25.80
N GLU A 268 -3.24 15.02 -24.87
CA GLU A 268 -2.79 14.97 -23.49
C GLU A 268 -3.06 13.57 -22.92
N GLY A 269 -2.01 12.98 -22.32
CA GLY A 269 -1.99 11.58 -21.87
C GLY A 269 -1.15 10.66 -22.75
N LEU A 270 -0.92 11.02 -24.03
CA LEU A 270 -0.10 10.23 -24.96
C LEU A 270 1.34 10.03 -24.45
N GLN A 271 1.86 10.98 -23.67
CA GLN A 271 3.20 10.89 -23.07
C GLN A 271 3.38 9.65 -22.17
N PHE A 272 2.30 9.03 -21.70
CA PHE A 272 2.34 7.82 -20.86
C PHE A 272 2.31 6.51 -21.64
N PHE A 273 2.20 6.55 -22.97
CA PHE A 273 2.39 5.37 -23.83
C PHE A 273 3.89 5.08 -23.98
N THR A 274 4.51 4.57 -22.91
CA THR A 274 5.98 4.47 -22.77
C THR A 274 6.63 3.48 -23.74
N SER A 275 5.87 2.52 -24.27
CA SER A 275 6.35 1.52 -25.24
C SER A 275 6.07 1.89 -26.70
N LEU A 276 5.49 3.07 -26.97
CA LEU A 276 5.00 3.44 -28.30
C LEU A 276 6.15 3.60 -29.31
N LEU A 277 6.07 2.85 -30.41
CA LEU A 277 7.01 2.86 -31.54
C LEU A 277 6.47 3.65 -32.73
N ALA A 278 5.16 3.61 -32.98
CA ALA A 278 4.53 4.41 -34.03
C ALA A 278 3.18 4.98 -33.61
N PHE A 279 2.94 6.22 -34.03
CA PHE A 279 1.69 6.94 -33.77
C PHE A 279 1.10 7.50 -35.07
N SER A 280 -0.14 7.13 -35.39
CA SER A 280 -0.89 7.65 -36.53
C SER A 280 -2.08 8.47 -36.04
N HIS A 281 -2.29 9.66 -36.63
CA HIS A 281 -3.44 10.51 -36.33
C HIS A 281 -4.08 11.13 -37.59
N ILE A 282 -4.09 10.36 -38.67
CA ILE A 282 -4.49 10.79 -40.01
C ILE A 282 -5.98 11.17 -40.03
N ASN A 283 -6.31 12.21 -40.80
CA ASN A 283 -7.69 12.72 -40.94
C ASN A 283 -8.37 13.09 -39.61
N ASN A 284 -7.62 13.51 -38.59
CA ASN A 284 -8.20 14.16 -37.44
C ASN A 284 -8.78 15.53 -37.84
N GLN A 285 -10.10 15.70 -37.71
CA GLN A 285 -10.89 16.80 -38.28
C GLN A 285 -11.13 17.96 -37.29
N ALA A 286 -10.50 17.95 -36.12
CA ALA A 286 -10.56 19.08 -35.20
C ALA A 286 -10.11 20.38 -35.88
N ALA A 287 -10.82 21.50 -35.61
CA ALA A 287 -10.49 22.80 -36.19
C ALA A 287 -9.08 23.28 -35.80
N THR A 288 -8.62 22.87 -34.62
CA THR A 288 -7.28 23.09 -34.08
C THR A 288 -6.88 21.88 -33.26
N ILE A 289 -5.64 21.42 -33.40
CA ILE A 289 -5.02 20.40 -32.56
C ILE A 289 -3.93 21.10 -31.74
N ASN A 290 -3.96 20.92 -30.42
CA ASN A 290 -2.91 21.39 -29.53
C ASN A 290 -1.57 20.73 -29.91
N PRO A 291 -0.42 21.39 -29.67
CA PRO A 291 0.88 20.75 -29.84
C PRO A 291 0.92 19.43 -29.07
N ILE A 292 1.28 18.35 -29.77
CA ILE A 292 1.39 17.02 -29.18
C ILE A 292 2.73 16.93 -28.45
N ASP A 293 2.70 16.53 -27.19
CA ASP A 293 3.88 16.31 -26.38
C ASP A 293 4.34 14.86 -26.47
N PHE A 294 5.49 14.65 -27.12
CA PHE A 294 6.14 13.34 -27.24
C PHE A 294 7.37 13.20 -26.31
N SER A 295 7.59 14.13 -25.39
CA SER A 295 8.83 14.20 -24.58
C SER A 295 9.14 12.94 -23.78
N SER A 296 8.12 12.14 -23.46
CA SER A 296 8.25 10.88 -22.71
C SER A 296 8.11 9.61 -23.58
N ASN A 297 7.79 9.73 -24.87
CA ASN A 297 7.72 8.61 -25.81
C ASN A 297 9.10 8.33 -26.43
N SER A 298 10.07 7.93 -25.61
CA SER A 298 11.48 7.81 -26.02
C SER A 298 11.77 6.75 -27.09
N LEU A 299 10.83 5.84 -27.33
CA LEU A 299 10.92 4.76 -28.32
C LEU A 299 10.20 5.09 -29.65
N LEU A 300 9.56 6.25 -29.76
CA LEU A 300 8.76 6.62 -30.93
C LEU A 300 9.67 6.85 -32.15
N GLU A 301 9.44 6.08 -33.21
CA GLU A 301 10.23 6.11 -34.45
C GLU A 301 9.45 6.76 -35.60
N ASP A 302 8.13 6.52 -35.67
CA ASP A 302 7.28 6.94 -36.78
C ASP A 302 6.04 7.71 -36.32
N ILE A 303 5.76 8.83 -37.00
CA ILE A 303 4.55 9.65 -36.81
C ILE A 303 3.93 9.91 -38.18
N SER A 304 2.62 9.65 -38.33
CA SER A 304 1.91 9.82 -39.60
C SER A 304 0.54 10.47 -39.50
#